data_AF-A0A965N0V8-F1
#
_entry.id   AF-A0A965N0V8-F1
#
_cell.length_a   1.000
_cell.length_b   1.000
_cell.length_c   1.000
_cell.angle_alpha   90.00
_cell.angle_beta   90.00
_cell.angle_gamma   90.00
#
_symmetry.space_group_name_H-M   'P 1'
#
loop_
_entity.id
_entity.type
_entity.pdbx_description
1 polymer ?
#
loop_
_entity_poly.entity_id
_entity_poly.type
_entity_poly.pdbx_seq_one_letter_code
_entity_poly.pdbx_strand_id
1 'polypeptide(L)'
;TSKATRVVVATDHEEIFTVCKQHNLDVIMTSTEHQSGTDRIAEVVQQLSLAEDEIIVNVQGDEPLIDPELINQLANFIAAKRLFSSRYCVNDSWYAASTFASS
;
A
#
# COMPACT_ATOMS: atom_id res chain seq x y z
N THR A 1 -7.28 14.11 4.35
CA THR A 1 -6.26 13.05 4.52
C THR A 1 -6.91 11.73 4.23
N SER A 2 -6.16 10.72 3.78
CA SER A 2 -6.74 9.39 3.57
C SER A 2 -7.15 8.74 4.89
N LYS A 3 -8.02 7.73 4.84
CA LYS A 3 -8.50 6.93 5.97
C LYS A 3 -7.74 5.60 6.13
N ALA A 4 -6.56 5.47 5.51
CA ALA A 4 -5.73 4.29 5.68
C ALA A 4 -5.29 4.18 7.15
N THR A 5 -5.40 2.99 7.75
CA THR A 5 -4.85 2.72 9.09
C THR A 5 -3.34 2.65 9.09
N ARG A 6 -2.74 2.33 7.94
CA ARG A 6 -1.29 2.30 7.80
C ARG A 6 -0.88 2.71 6.39
N VAL A 7 0.21 3.46 6.31
CA VAL A 7 0.85 3.80 5.04
C VAL A 7 2.29 3.28 5.10
N VAL A 8 2.70 2.53 4.09
CA VAL A 8 4.04 1.94 4.00
C VAL A 8 4.64 2.28 2.66
N VAL A 9 5.87 2.80 2.66
CA VAL A 9 6.65 3.02 1.45
C VAL A 9 7.38 1.72 1.10
N ALA A 10 7.22 1.25 -0.14
CA ALA A 10 7.96 0.10 -0.67
C ALA A 10 8.96 0.61 -1.70
N THR A 11 10.25 0.42 -1.43
CA THR A 11 11.34 0.89 -2.30
C THR A 11 12.45 -0.15 -2.36
N ASP A 12 13.20 -0.16 -3.46
CA ASP A 12 14.43 -0.91 -3.69
C ASP A 12 15.68 0.00 -3.63
N HIS A 13 15.52 1.29 -3.32
CA HIS A 13 16.59 2.27 -3.28
C HIS A 13 16.95 2.65 -1.84
N GLU A 14 18.23 2.52 -1.47
CA GLU A 14 18.73 2.84 -0.14
C GLU A 14 18.57 4.32 0.24
N GLU A 15 18.70 5.23 -0.72
CA GLU A 15 18.52 6.67 -0.49
C GLU A 15 17.07 6.99 -0.09
N ILE A 16 16.09 6.44 -0.81
CA ILE A 16 14.65 6.60 -0.49
C ILE A 16 14.36 5.99 0.87
N PHE A 17 14.85 4.78 1.13
CA PHE A 17 14.68 4.11 2.42
C PHE A 17 15.21 4.97 3.58
N THR A 18 16.41 5.52 3.40
CA THR A 18 17.07 6.37 4.40
C THR A 18 16.27 7.64 4.67
N VAL A 19 15.81 8.33 3.62
CA VAL A 19 14.98 9.54 3.75
C VAL A 19 13.66 9.21 4.47
N CYS A 20 12.97 8.13 4.08
CA CYS A 20 11.74 7.70 4.75
C CYS A 20 11.97 7.43 6.25
N LYS A 21 13.06 6.73 6.61
CA LYS A 21 13.40 6.49 8.01
C LYS A 21 13.70 7.78 8.77
N GLN A 22 14.41 8.74 8.17
CA GLN A 22 14.69 10.05 8.77
C GLN A 22 13.40 10.83 9.08
N HIS A 23 12.38 10.67 8.24
CA HIS A 23 11.06 11.28 8.43
C HIS A 23 10.10 10.43 9.28
N ASN A 24 10.56 9.34 9.90
CA ASN A 24 9.74 8.40 10.67
C ASN A 24 8.56 7.81 9.88
N LEU A 25 8.73 7.62 8.56
CA LEU A 25 7.78 6.93 7.72
C LEU A 25 8.02 5.42 7.81
N ASP A 26 6.93 4.66 7.78
CA ASP A 26 6.99 3.23 7.61
C ASP A 26 7.50 2.92 6.20
N VAL A 27 8.61 2.19 6.12
CA VAL A 27 9.29 1.88 4.86
C VAL A 27 9.88 0.48 4.89
N ILE A 28 9.77 -0.21 3.76
CA ILE A 28 10.25 -1.57 3.54
C ILE A 28 11.16 -1.59 2.32
N MET A 29 12.30 -2.26 2.47
CA MET A 29 13.19 -2.57 1.37
C MET A 29 12.63 -3.77 0.60
N THR A 30 12.59 -3.65 -0.72
CA THR A 30 12.06 -4.66 -1.64
C THR A 30 13.10 -4.99 -2.70
N SER A 31 12.92 -6.11 -3.39
CA SER A 31 13.86 -6.55 -4.43
C SER A 31 13.92 -5.59 -5.63
N THR A 32 15.10 -5.48 -6.24
CA THR A 32 15.33 -4.82 -7.53
C THR A 32 14.87 -5.65 -8.72
N GLU A 33 14.58 -6.94 -8.52
CA GLU A 33 14.26 -7.90 -9.59
C GLU A 33 12.76 -7.93 -9.95
N HIS A 34 11.93 -7.12 -9.29
CA HIS A 34 10.50 -7.05 -9.55
C HIS A 34 10.20 -6.44 -10.90
N GLN A 35 9.38 -7.12 -11.70
CA GLN A 35 9.00 -6.67 -13.04
C GLN A 35 7.77 -5.75 -13.01
N SER A 36 7.04 -5.71 -11.90
CA SER A 36 5.85 -4.89 -11.74
C SER A 36 5.66 -4.40 -10.30
N GLY A 37 4.85 -3.34 -10.14
CA GLY A 37 4.43 -2.86 -8.81
C GLY A 37 3.62 -3.91 -8.03
N THR A 38 2.93 -4.82 -8.71
CA THR A 38 2.18 -5.92 -8.07
C THR A 38 3.11 -6.94 -7.43
N ASP A 39 4.22 -7.29 -8.09
CA ASP A 39 5.22 -8.22 -7.53
C ASP A 39 5.86 -7.64 -6.27
N ARG A 40 6.17 -6.32 -6.32
CA ARG A 40 6.66 -5.57 -5.17
C ARG A 40 5.67 -5.59 -4.00
N ILE A 41 4.38 -5.45 -4.27
CA ILE A 41 3.35 -5.53 -3.23
C ILE A 41 3.27 -6.94 -2.64
N ALA A 42 3.33 -7.99 -3.47
CA ALA A 42 3.29 -9.36 -2.97
C ALA A 42 4.42 -9.65 -1.97
N GLU A 43 5.63 -9.14 -2.25
CA GLU A 43 6.74 -9.20 -1.29
C GLU A 43 6.40 -8.45 0.01
N VAL A 44 5.87 -7.23 -0.07
CA VAL A 44 5.49 -6.43 1.10
C VAL A 44 4.43 -7.13 1.96
N VAL A 45 3.42 -7.74 1.35
CA VAL A 45 2.39 -8.54 2.05
C VAL A 45 3.05 -9.65 2.86
N GLN A 46 3.99 -10.37 2.24
CA GLN A 46 4.71 -11.46 2.88
C GLN A 46 5.60 -10.96 4.03
N GLN A 47 6.39 -9.91 3.81
CA GLN A 47 7.27 -9.34 4.83
C GLN A 47 6.50 -8.81 6.05
N LEU A 48 5.31 -8.22 5.81
CA LEU A 48 4.45 -7.70 6.88
C LEU A 48 3.54 -8.75 7.51
N SER A 49 3.49 -9.97 6.98
CA SER A 49 2.59 -11.03 7.42
C SER A 49 1.12 -10.56 7.47
N LEU A 50 0.70 -9.79 6.47
CA LEU A 50 -0.69 -9.30 6.39
C LEU A 50 -1.64 -10.46 6.13
N ALA A 51 -2.84 -10.38 6.69
CA ALA A 51 -3.89 -11.38 6.47
C ALA A 51 -4.46 -11.28 5.05
N GLU A 52 -4.97 -12.39 4.51
CA GLU A 52 -5.52 -12.45 3.15
C GLU A 52 -6.76 -11.57 2.93
N ASP A 53 -7.46 -11.23 4.02
CA ASP A 53 -8.63 -10.36 4.02
C ASP A 53 -8.29 -8.88 4.17
N GLU A 54 -7.02 -8.53 4.36
CA GLU A 54 -6.57 -7.14 4.30
C GLU A 54 -6.79 -6.56 2.91
N ILE A 55 -6.99 -5.24 2.85
CA ILE A 55 -7.11 -4.55 1.57
C ILE A 55 -5.99 -3.55 1.44
N ILE A 56 -5.26 -3.75 0.35
CA ILE A 56 -4.07 -3.01 0.00
C ILE A 56 -4.41 -2.16 -1.21
N VAL A 57 -4.20 -0.86 -1.07
CA VAL A 57 -4.27 0.08 -2.19
C VAL A 57 -2.85 0.43 -2.59
N ASN A 58 -2.49 0.09 -3.83
CA ASN A 58 -1.24 0.52 -4.44
C ASN A 58 -1.37 1.99 -4.85
N VAL A 59 -0.47 2.84 -4.38
CA VAL A 59 -0.39 4.25 -4.80
C VAL A 59 0.97 4.46 -5.44
N GLN A 60 1.03 4.87 -6.71
CA GLN A 60 2.32 5.11 -7.35
C GLN A 60 2.96 6.40 -6.81
N GLY A 61 4.27 6.38 -6.58
CA GLY A 61 5.02 7.52 -6.00
C GLY A 61 5.21 8.71 -6.95
N ASP A 62 4.96 8.52 -8.24
CA ASP A 62 5.01 9.54 -9.30
C ASP A 62 3.70 10.34 -9.43
N GLU A 63 2.68 10.04 -8.61
CA GLU A 63 1.43 10.80 -8.51
C GLU A 63 1.32 11.58 -7.19
N PRO A 64 2.16 12.61 -6.94
CA PRO A 64 2.19 13.35 -5.67
C PRO A 64 0.92 14.19 -5.43
N LEU A 65 0.05 14.34 -6.44
CA LEU A 65 -1.18 15.12 -6.39
C LEU A 65 -2.45 14.26 -6.36
N ILE A 66 -2.34 12.94 -6.12
CA ILE A 66 -3.52 12.11 -5.89
C ILE A 66 -4.36 12.71 -4.77
N ASP A 67 -5.64 12.93 -5.06
CA ASP A 67 -6.61 13.32 -4.05
C ASP A 67 -6.77 12.16 -3.06
N PRO A 68 -6.47 12.35 -1.77
CA PRO A 68 -6.64 11.31 -0.76
C PRO A 68 -8.08 10.76 -0.70
N GLU A 69 -9.08 11.52 -1.15
CA GLU A 69 -10.45 11.07 -1.20
C GLU A 69 -10.69 9.99 -2.27
N LEU A 70 -9.93 9.99 -3.37
CA LEU A 70 -9.98 8.92 -4.37
C LEU A 70 -9.52 7.59 -3.79
N ILE A 71 -8.47 7.61 -2.95
CA ILE A 71 -7.97 6.43 -2.23
C ILE A 71 -9.09 5.89 -1.32
N ASN A 72 -9.77 6.78 -0.58
CA ASN A 72 -10.87 6.41 0.32
C ASN A 72 -12.05 5.78 -0.45
N GLN A 73 -12.44 6.38 -1.58
CA GLN A 73 -13.55 5.89 -2.40
C GLN A 73 -13.26 4.51 -2.99
N LEU A 74 -12.04 4.29 -3.49
CA LEU A 74 -11.62 3.01 -4.03
C LEU A 74 -11.63 1.91 -2.96
N ALA A 75 -11.08 2.21 -1.78
CA ALA A 75 -11.11 1.30 -0.63
C ALA A 75 -12.56 0.91 -0.27
N ASN A 76 -13.43 1.91 -0.07
CA ASN A 76 -14.85 1.68 0.26
C ASN A 76 -15.58 0.86 -0.80
N PHE A 77 -15.31 1.11 -2.08
CA PHE A 77 -15.91 0.36 -3.19
C PHE A 77 -15.52 -1.13 -3.15
N ILE A 78 -14.24 -1.43 -2.89
CA ILE A 78 -13.76 -2.82 -2.76
C ILE A 78 -14.37 -3.50 -1.52
N ALA A 79 -14.46 -2.80 -0.39
CA ALA A 79 -15.11 -3.30 0.84
C ALA A 79 -16.57 -3.67 0.58
N ALA A 80 -17.32 -2.73 -0.01
CA ALA A 80 -18.72 -2.91 -0.33
C ALA A 80 -18.92 -4.11 -1.27
N LYS A 81 -18.06 -4.28 -2.27
CA LYS A 81 -18.14 -5.41 -3.21
C LYS A 81 -17.82 -6.75 -2.53
N ARG A 82 -16.87 -6.81 -1.59
CA ARG A 82 -16.60 -8.01 -0.80
C ARG A 82 -17.81 -8.43 0.06
N LEU A 83 -18.56 -7.47 0.61
CA LEU A 83 -19.78 -7.74 1.38
C LEU A 83 -20.89 -8.44 0.57
N PHE A 84 -20.93 -8.26 -0.75
CA PHE A 84 -21.88 -8.94 -1.64
C PHE A 84 -21.47 -10.38 -2.03
N SER A 85 -20.25 -10.83 -1.70
CA SER A 85 -19.69 -12.13 -2.11
C SER A 85 -19.58 -13.17 -0.97
N SER A 86 -20.47 -13.11 0.03
CA SER A 86 -20.49 -13.93 1.25
C SER A 86 -19.61 -13.40 2.39
N ARG A 87 -20.31 -12.88 3.42
CA ARG A 87 -20.05 -12.87 4.87
C ARG A 87 -18.57 -12.79 5.28
N TYR A 88 -18.10 -11.63 5.76
CA TYR A 88 -17.37 -11.42 7.02
C TYR A 88 -17.21 -9.91 7.30
N CYS A 89 -17.10 -9.56 8.59
CA CYS A 89 -17.09 -8.21 9.14
C CYS A 89 -15.95 -7.36 8.59
N VAL A 90 -16.18 -6.06 8.38
CA VAL A 90 -15.13 -5.11 8.00
C VAL A 90 -14.75 -4.31 9.25
N ASN A 91 -13.58 -4.59 9.81
CA ASN A 91 -12.94 -3.66 10.75
C ASN A 91 -12.27 -2.53 9.96
N ASP A 92 -12.19 -1.35 10.57
CA ASP A 92 -11.74 -0.05 10.02
C ASP A 92 -10.24 0.00 9.65
N SER A 93 -9.66 -1.05 9.05
CA SER A 93 -8.22 -1.14 8.77
C SER A 93 -7.90 -1.33 7.28
N TRP A 94 -7.14 -0.41 6.70
CA TRP A 94 -6.70 -0.38 5.29
C TRP A 94 -5.25 0.07 5.17
N TYR A 95 -4.51 -0.52 4.24
CA TYR A 95 -3.07 -0.27 4.03
C TYR A 95 -2.83 0.40 2.67
N ALA A 96 -2.11 1.53 2.66
CA ALA A 96 -1.60 2.13 1.42
C ALA A 96 -0.11 1.76 1.26
N ALA A 97 0.21 1.03 0.19
CA ALA A 97 1.61 0.76 -0.18
C ALA A 97 1.98 1.73 -1.30
N SER A 98 2.90 2.66 -1.04
CA SER A 98 3.41 3.54 -2.10
C SER A 98 4.61 2.89 -2.77
N THR A 99 4.51 2.51 -4.04
CA THR A 99 5.63 1.96 -4.80
C THR A 99 6.34 3.08 -5.55
N PHE A 100 7.64 3.26 -5.30
CA PHE A 100 8.51 4.04 -6.19
C PHE A 100 9.22 3.07 -7.13
N ALA A 101 8.90 3.14 -8.42
CA ALA A 101 9.73 2.54 -9.47
C ALA A 101 10.69 3.62 -9.96
N SER A 102 11.96 3.28 -10.08
CA SER A 102 12.90 4.08 -10.86
C SER A 102 12.58 3.89 -12.34
N SER A 103 12.13 4.98 -12.95
CA SER A 103 12.08 5.32 -14.39
C SER A 103 12.29 4.20 -15.41
#